data_AF-A0A6M0H1Z6-F1
#
_entry.id   AF-A0A6M0H1Z6-F1
#
_cell.length_a   1.000
_cell.length_b   1.000
_cell.length_c   1.000
_cell.angle_alpha   90.00
_cell.angle_beta   90.00
_cell.angle_gamma   90.00
#
_symmetry.space_group_name_H-M   'P 1'
#
loop_
_entity.id
_entity.type
_entity.pdbx_description
1 polymer ?
#
loop_
_entity_poly.entity_id
_entity_poly.type
_entity_poly.pdbx_seq_one_letter_code
_entity_poly.pdbx_strand_id
1 'polypeptide(L)'
;MAVDTIKNDKCLTLKDIASWVKSKECQYYFVEDIIDYKSTNPITNKEYNKLIELFKSYSDKNIKDIKKLKLIEKDIPSEEEFIDTLKEYKILKKYIDNIELEDINSIFNNKNFNIKTIKYSLNSIKNQLLFLNNNGFETLVSQYEKDKNVPVKLNNFYTNSMKLLKKLAFFNKRIYSMNIYVPKDIEILDFKKELNEIYKDIKENGKLTLKCKMKNIAIFNLIKRCRINKCKIETVNHYLVMYNYMKMKSMEKKLINYWNENCNEFFLERINEINISKLLFIENKLQQIKNIIDFEDSYKSQILKEFARDNLREFSIYNIDNIEDLYNLVLIKERESTLKNLKRKIVKTSRMFSDISILKEFYTYAYNYNYEGIKKMYTIIEDNLKKYEDIIIMEEIISKIKSTLPMFYVNLMSRKSEYFKLDYEELFEYVKYKSLLSGNLKKNKNIRCSTVSKENYKQCS
;
A
#
# COMPACT_ATOMS: atom_id res chain seq x y z
N MET A 1 -15.33 -40.07 -67.56
CA MET A 1 -14.68 -38.75 -67.47
C MET A 1 -13.19 -39.00 -67.36
N ALA A 2 -12.42 -38.61 -68.38
CA ALA A 2 -10.96 -38.62 -68.33
C ALA A 2 -10.53 -37.61 -67.26
N VAL A 3 -9.86 -38.09 -66.21
CA VAL A 3 -9.16 -37.21 -65.27
C VAL A 3 -7.74 -37.11 -65.81
N ASP A 4 -7.58 -36.30 -66.84
CA ASP A 4 -6.27 -35.97 -67.39
C ASP A 4 -5.65 -34.93 -66.48
N THR A 5 -4.52 -35.27 -65.88
CA THR A 5 -3.83 -34.38 -64.94
C THR A 5 -2.42 -34.14 -65.41
N ILE A 6 -2.01 -32.87 -65.43
CA ILE A 6 -0.74 -32.44 -65.99
C ILE A 6 0.30 -32.40 -64.86
N LYS A 7 1.36 -33.20 -65.00
CA LYS A 7 2.55 -33.13 -64.14
C LYS A 7 3.79 -33.14 -65.03
N ASN A 8 4.68 -32.16 -64.87
CA ASN A 8 5.89 -31.98 -65.71
C ASN A 8 5.58 -32.05 -67.22
N ASP A 9 4.59 -31.27 -67.69
CA ASP A 9 4.16 -31.19 -69.09
C ASP A 9 3.69 -32.51 -69.74
N LYS A 10 3.31 -33.52 -68.94
CA LYS A 10 2.71 -34.78 -69.41
C LYS A 10 1.30 -34.97 -68.87
N CYS A 11 0.36 -35.31 -69.77
CA CYS A 11 -0.97 -35.81 -69.41
C CYS A 11 -0.83 -37.20 -68.79
N LEU A 12 -1.11 -37.32 -67.48
CA LEU A 12 -1.17 -38.60 -66.80
C LEU A 12 -2.55 -39.21 -67.01
N THR A 13 -2.61 -40.41 -67.60
CA THR A 13 -3.83 -41.20 -67.68
C THR A 13 -4.11 -41.90 -66.34
N LEU A 14 -5.36 -42.35 -66.11
CA LEU A 14 -5.70 -43.19 -64.95
C LEU A 14 -4.84 -44.46 -64.85
N LYS A 15 -4.36 -44.99 -65.98
CA LYS A 15 -3.49 -46.17 -66.04
C LYS A 15 -2.08 -45.83 -65.55
N ASP A 16 -1.58 -44.64 -65.88
CA ASP A 16 -0.27 -44.15 -65.41
C ASP A 16 -0.30 -43.90 -63.89
N ILE A 17 -1.38 -43.27 -63.42
CA ILE A 17 -1.62 -43.05 -61.98
C ILE A 17 -1.70 -44.40 -61.24
N ALA A 18 -2.45 -45.38 -61.76
CA ALA A 18 -2.55 -46.70 -61.15
C ALA A 18 -1.21 -47.45 -61.12
N SER A 19 -0.41 -47.34 -62.18
CA SER A 19 0.92 -47.95 -62.26
C SER A 19 1.90 -47.31 -61.27
N TRP A 20 1.84 -45.99 -61.11
CA TRP A 20 2.67 -45.26 -60.14
C TRP A 20 2.26 -45.54 -58.69
N VAL A 21 0.95 -45.57 -58.38
CA VAL A 21 0.47 -45.96 -57.04
C VAL A 21 0.95 -47.38 -56.70
N LYS A 22 0.86 -48.32 -57.65
CA LYS A 22 1.33 -49.70 -57.44
C LYS A 22 2.84 -49.78 -57.21
N SER A 23 3.65 -48.96 -57.87
CA SER A 23 5.10 -48.95 -57.66
C SER A 23 5.52 -48.36 -56.31
N LYS A 24 4.67 -47.51 -55.71
CA LYS A 24 4.89 -46.87 -54.40
C LYS A 24 4.16 -47.57 -53.24
N GLU A 25 3.34 -48.58 -53.53
CA GLU A 25 2.51 -49.27 -52.55
C GLU A 25 3.34 -49.89 -51.42
N CYS A 26 4.46 -50.55 -51.74
CA CYS A 26 5.36 -51.11 -50.73
C CYS A 26 5.91 -50.07 -49.74
N GLN A 27 6.02 -48.81 -50.15
CA GLN A 27 6.59 -47.73 -49.34
C GLN A 27 5.54 -47.01 -48.49
N TYR A 28 4.31 -46.85 -48.98
CA TYR A 28 3.30 -45.99 -48.36
C TYR A 28 1.97 -46.69 -48.03
N TYR A 29 1.90 -48.03 -48.12
CA TYR A 29 0.66 -48.79 -47.87
C TYR A 29 0.02 -48.52 -46.50
N PHE A 30 0.84 -48.17 -45.49
CA PHE A 30 0.41 -47.92 -44.11
C PHE A 30 -0.43 -46.65 -43.93
N VAL A 31 -0.54 -45.79 -44.96
CA VAL A 31 -1.44 -44.63 -44.91
C VAL A 31 -2.82 -45.02 -45.47
N GLU A 32 -3.81 -44.92 -44.59
CA GLU A 32 -5.21 -45.31 -44.83
C GLU A 32 -6.14 -44.11 -45.07
N ASP A 33 -5.62 -42.88 -44.98
CA ASP A 33 -6.37 -41.66 -45.21
C ASP A 33 -6.99 -41.61 -46.61
N ILE A 34 -8.19 -41.01 -46.72
CA ILE A 34 -8.87 -40.75 -47.98
C ILE A 34 -9.02 -39.23 -48.14
N ILE A 35 -8.41 -38.67 -49.19
CA ILE A 35 -8.39 -37.23 -49.44
C ILE A 35 -8.89 -36.88 -50.84
N ASP A 36 -9.46 -35.68 -51.01
CA ASP A 36 -9.91 -35.20 -52.32
C ASP A 36 -8.72 -35.05 -53.28
N TYR A 37 -8.91 -35.45 -54.53
CA TYR A 37 -7.96 -35.20 -55.62
C TYR A 37 -7.74 -33.70 -55.88
N LYS A 38 -8.63 -32.81 -55.44
CA LYS A 38 -8.39 -31.36 -55.52
C LYS A 38 -7.62 -30.80 -54.33
N SER A 39 -7.38 -31.58 -53.28
CA SER A 39 -6.66 -31.12 -52.09
C SER A 39 -5.24 -30.65 -52.43
N THR A 40 -4.87 -29.50 -51.88
CA THR A 40 -3.52 -28.97 -51.91
C THR A 40 -2.68 -29.60 -50.80
N ASN A 41 -1.38 -29.76 -51.05
CA ASN A 41 -0.49 -30.28 -50.03
C ASN A 41 -0.43 -29.30 -48.85
N PRO A 42 -0.75 -29.74 -47.62
CA PRO A 42 -0.80 -28.86 -46.45
C PRO A 42 0.56 -28.33 -46.01
N ILE A 43 1.65 -29.08 -46.25
CA ILE A 43 3.02 -28.73 -45.84
C ILE A 43 4.05 -29.20 -46.86
N THR A 44 5.18 -28.50 -46.90
CA THR A 44 6.33 -28.86 -47.74
C THR A 44 7.23 -29.90 -47.07
N ASN A 45 8.09 -30.54 -47.85
CA ASN A 45 9.15 -31.41 -47.31
C ASN A 45 10.12 -30.65 -46.39
N LYS A 46 10.33 -29.34 -46.62
CA LYS A 46 11.13 -28.48 -45.72
C LYS A 46 10.47 -28.35 -44.35
N GLU A 47 9.17 -28.06 -44.31
CA GLU A 47 8.40 -28.00 -43.06
C GLU A 47 8.38 -29.37 -42.35
N TYR A 48 8.18 -30.46 -43.09
CA TYR A 48 8.19 -31.80 -42.51
C TYR A 48 9.56 -32.15 -41.91
N ASN A 49 10.65 -31.90 -42.63
CA ASN A 49 12.01 -32.12 -42.09
C ASN A 49 12.28 -31.26 -40.86
N LYS A 50 11.79 -30.01 -40.83
CA LYS A 50 11.86 -29.16 -39.64
C LYS A 50 11.09 -29.78 -38.47
N LEU A 51 9.89 -30.32 -38.69
CA LEU A 51 9.14 -31.06 -37.66
C LEU A 51 9.94 -32.25 -37.12
N ILE A 52 10.61 -33.01 -38.00
CA ILE A 52 11.45 -34.13 -37.59
C ILE A 52 12.65 -33.68 -36.75
N GLU A 53 13.32 -32.59 -37.13
CA GLU A 53 14.39 -31.99 -36.32
C GLU A 53 13.88 -31.63 -34.93
N LEU A 54 12.72 -30.97 -34.86
CA LEU A 54 12.11 -30.57 -33.60
C LEU A 54 11.69 -31.79 -32.75
N PHE A 55 11.18 -32.87 -33.34
CA PHE A 55 10.90 -34.11 -32.62
C PHE A 55 12.14 -34.79 -32.05
N LYS A 56 13.31 -34.62 -32.69
CA LYS A 56 14.59 -35.12 -32.17
C LYS A 56 15.14 -34.23 -31.05
N SER A 57 14.94 -32.92 -31.16
CA SER A 57 15.44 -31.93 -30.19
C SER A 57 14.64 -31.88 -28.89
N TYR A 58 13.34 -32.22 -28.94
CA TYR A 58 12.43 -32.05 -27.81
C TYR A 58 11.71 -33.34 -27.42
N SER A 59 11.84 -33.74 -26.15
CA SER A 59 10.99 -34.79 -25.58
C SER A 59 9.57 -34.26 -25.33
N ASP A 60 8.56 -35.14 -25.33
CA ASP A 60 7.17 -34.77 -25.00
C ASP A 60 7.04 -34.12 -23.62
N LYS A 61 7.91 -34.55 -22.68
CA LYS A 61 8.01 -33.97 -21.34
C LYS A 61 8.56 -32.54 -21.38
N ASN A 62 9.60 -32.28 -22.18
CA ASN A 62 10.15 -30.93 -22.36
C ASN A 62 9.09 -29.99 -22.96
N ILE A 63 8.36 -30.43 -23.99
CA ILE A 63 7.29 -29.65 -24.62
C ILE A 63 6.23 -29.27 -23.58
N LYS A 64 5.81 -30.23 -22.75
CA LYS A 64 4.82 -30.01 -21.70
C LYS A 64 5.31 -28.98 -20.66
N ASP A 65 6.55 -29.10 -20.23
CA ASP A 65 7.15 -28.20 -19.25
C ASP A 65 7.31 -26.77 -19.78
N ILE A 66 7.80 -26.61 -21.03
CA ILE A 66 7.96 -25.29 -21.66
C ILE A 66 6.59 -24.60 -21.83
N LYS A 67 5.55 -25.35 -22.23
CA LYS A 67 4.18 -24.81 -22.30
C LYS A 67 3.67 -24.32 -20.96
N LYS A 68 3.86 -25.12 -19.89
CA LYS A 68 3.50 -24.70 -18.53
C LYS A 68 4.25 -23.44 -18.11
N LEU A 69 5.54 -23.36 -18.43
CA LEU A 69 6.36 -22.19 -18.13
C LEU A 69 5.86 -20.95 -18.85
N LYS A 70 5.49 -21.06 -20.13
CA LYS A 70 4.95 -19.94 -20.91
C LYS A 70 3.64 -19.41 -20.32
N LEU A 71 2.78 -20.28 -19.80
CA LEU A 71 1.50 -19.88 -19.18
C LEU A 71 1.70 -18.98 -17.95
N ILE A 72 2.78 -19.18 -17.19
CA ILE A 72 3.07 -18.43 -15.95
C ILE A 72 4.09 -17.31 -16.15
N GLU A 73 4.63 -17.12 -17.37
CA GLU A 73 5.73 -16.20 -17.67
C GLU A 73 5.54 -14.79 -17.10
N LYS A 74 4.32 -14.25 -17.19
CA LYS A 74 3.98 -12.89 -16.72
C LYS A 74 3.99 -12.75 -15.20
N ASP A 75 3.82 -13.85 -14.48
CA ASP A 75 3.75 -13.87 -13.02
C ASP A 75 5.09 -14.22 -12.36
N ILE A 76 6.11 -14.57 -13.16
CA ILE A 76 7.46 -14.88 -12.68
C ILE A 76 8.13 -13.57 -12.23
N PRO A 77 8.52 -13.42 -10.95
CA PRO A 77 9.29 -12.26 -10.50
C PRO A 77 10.69 -12.29 -11.13
N SER A 78 11.36 -11.13 -11.24
CA SER A 78 12.73 -11.11 -11.75
C SER A 78 13.70 -11.86 -10.84
N GLU A 79 14.84 -12.31 -11.40
CA GLU A 79 15.90 -12.97 -10.63
C GLU A 79 16.34 -12.11 -9.43
N GLU A 80 16.63 -10.83 -9.69
CA GLU A 80 17.06 -9.85 -8.68
C GLU A 80 15.99 -9.69 -7.59
N GLU A 81 14.73 -9.48 -7.99
CA GLU A 81 13.62 -9.30 -7.05
C GLU A 81 13.46 -10.52 -6.13
N PHE A 82 13.56 -11.73 -6.68
CA PHE A 82 13.42 -12.96 -5.89
C PHE A 82 14.62 -13.20 -4.96
N ILE A 83 15.85 -12.96 -5.45
CA ILE A 83 17.06 -13.05 -4.63
C ILE A 83 17.01 -12.04 -3.48
N ASP A 84 16.61 -10.80 -3.73
CA ASP A 84 16.52 -9.79 -2.68
C ASP A 84 15.42 -10.11 -1.68
N THR A 85 14.29 -10.64 -2.14
CA THR A 85 13.23 -11.19 -1.27
C THR A 85 13.79 -12.27 -0.32
N LEU A 86 14.64 -13.18 -0.83
CA LEU A 86 15.27 -14.24 -0.02
C LEU A 86 16.28 -13.68 0.99
N LYS A 87 17.12 -12.72 0.58
CA LYS A 87 18.09 -12.06 1.46
C LYS A 87 17.39 -11.32 2.60
N GLU A 88 16.37 -10.53 2.28
CA GLU A 88 15.60 -9.77 3.25
C GLU A 88 14.91 -10.72 4.24
N TYR A 89 14.28 -11.78 3.74
CA TYR A 89 13.65 -12.81 4.58
C TYR A 89 14.66 -13.46 5.52
N LYS A 90 15.86 -13.84 5.04
CA LYS A 90 16.91 -14.46 5.85
C LYS A 90 17.37 -13.55 7.00
N ILE A 91 17.58 -12.27 6.71
CA ILE A 91 18.00 -11.26 7.70
C ILE A 91 16.89 -11.03 8.73
N LEU A 92 15.67 -10.77 8.27
CA LEU A 92 14.52 -10.53 9.15
C LEU A 92 14.18 -11.75 10.00
N LYS A 93 14.27 -12.96 9.43
CA LYS A 93 14.02 -14.20 10.17
C LYS A 93 15.01 -14.34 11.32
N LYS A 94 16.31 -14.15 11.08
CA LYS A 94 17.34 -14.21 12.13
C LYS A 94 17.09 -13.19 13.24
N TYR A 95 16.64 -11.99 12.88
CA TYR A 95 16.30 -10.97 13.87
C TYR A 95 15.09 -11.38 14.73
N ILE A 96 14.01 -11.83 14.09
CA ILE A 96 12.76 -12.20 14.77
C ILE A 96 12.90 -13.49 15.60
N ASP A 97 13.66 -14.48 15.12
CA ASP A 97 13.90 -15.74 15.84
C ASP A 97 14.62 -15.52 17.19
N ASN A 98 15.31 -14.38 17.37
CA ASN A 98 15.96 -13.99 18.61
C ASN A 98 15.04 -13.21 19.57
N ILE A 99 13.75 -13.09 19.27
CA ILE A 99 12.79 -12.29 20.04
C ILE A 99 11.66 -13.19 20.55
N GLU A 100 11.34 -13.08 21.83
CA GLU A 100 10.19 -13.75 22.45
C GLU A 100 8.88 -13.07 22.01
N LEU A 101 8.34 -13.52 20.88
CA LEU A 101 7.13 -12.94 20.29
C LEU A 101 5.86 -13.17 21.11
N GLU A 102 5.81 -14.18 21.99
CA GLU A 102 4.62 -14.51 22.78
C GLU A 102 4.28 -13.38 23.77
N ASP A 103 5.28 -12.89 24.49
CA ASP A 103 5.14 -11.76 25.41
C ASP A 103 4.72 -10.50 24.66
N ILE A 104 5.36 -10.22 23.52
CA ILE A 104 5.01 -9.08 22.68
C ILE A 104 3.57 -9.22 22.13
N ASN A 105 3.14 -10.42 21.72
CA ASN A 105 1.78 -10.66 21.26
C ASN A 105 0.74 -10.39 22.34
N SER A 106 1.05 -10.70 23.61
CA SER A 106 0.14 -10.46 24.73
C SER A 106 -0.17 -8.98 24.96
N ILE A 107 0.74 -8.08 24.54
CA ILE A 107 0.63 -6.62 24.71
C ILE A 107 -0.41 -5.99 23.76
N PHE A 108 -0.73 -6.62 22.63
CA PHE A 108 -1.59 -6.03 21.59
C PHE A 108 -3.02 -6.58 21.59
N ASN A 109 -4.02 -5.70 21.51
CA ASN A 109 -5.43 -6.08 21.47
C ASN A 109 -5.85 -6.42 20.03
N ASN A 110 -5.73 -7.70 19.66
CA ASN A 110 -6.43 -8.33 18.53
C ASN A 110 -6.02 -7.98 17.07
N LYS A 111 -6.48 -8.92 16.21
CA LYS A 111 -6.17 -9.29 14.81
C LYS A 111 -6.03 -8.21 13.73
N ASN A 112 -6.32 -6.93 13.97
CA ASN A 112 -6.29 -5.86 12.95
C ASN A 112 -5.50 -4.62 13.42
N PHE A 113 -4.31 -4.88 13.96
CA PHE A 113 -3.34 -3.86 14.38
C PHE A 113 -2.94 -2.92 13.22
N ASN A 114 -3.30 -1.63 13.30
CA ASN A 114 -2.89 -0.65 12.29
C ASN A 114 -1.54 0.00 12.64
N ILE A 115 -0.46 -0.67 12.24
CA ILE A 115 0.94 -0.25 12.46
C ILE A 115 1.15 1.24 12.14
N LYS A 116 0.62 1.73 11.00
CA LYS A 116 0.87 3.10 10.54
C LYS A 116 0.26 4.14 11.48
N THR A 117 -1.00 3.94 11.89
CA THR A 117 -1.70 4.86 12.79
C THR A 117 -1.04 4.92 14.16
N ILE A 118 -0.57 3.78 14.66
CA ILE A 118 0.06 3.69 15.98
C ILE A 118 1.42 4.36 15.98
N LYS A 119 2.26 4.11 14.96
CA LYS A 119 3.55 4.81 14.81
C LYS A 119 3.36 6.32 14.76
N TYR A 120 2.36 6.79 14.01
CA TYR A 120 2.03 8.21 13.95
C TYR A 120 1.64 8.77 15.32
N SER A 121 0.77 8.06 16.04
CA SER A 121 0.29 8.46 17.36
C SER A 121 1.44 8.53 18.38
N LEU A 122 2.27 7.48 18.45
CA LEU A 122 3.44 7.43 19.34
C LEU A 122 4.45 8.54 19.02
N ASN A 123 4.74 8.79 17.73
CA ASN A 123 5.62 9.90 17.33
C ASN A 123 5.02 11.26 17.70
N SER A 124 3.71 11.45 17.57
CA SER A 124 3.05 12.68 17.98
C SER A 124 3.19 12.92 19.49
N ILE A 125 3.03 11.88 20.30
CA ILE A 125 3.23 11.94 21.75
C ILE A 125 4.68 12.29 22.07
N LYS A 126 5.64 11.55 21.49
CA LYS A 126 7.08 11.78 21.69
C LYS A 126 7.46 13.23 21.37
N ASN A 127 7.01 13.75 20.23
CA ASN A 127 7.28 15.13 19.81
C ASN A 127 6.66 16.15 20.77
N GLN A 128 5.45 15.88 21.27
CA GLN A 128 4.80 16.76 22.22
C GLN A 128 5.49 16.77 23.59
N LEU A 129 5.94 15.61 24.08
CA LEU A 129 6.75 15.52 25.31
C LEU A 129 8.09 16.23 25.17
N LEU A 130 8.80 16.02 24.05
CA LEU A 130 10.05 16.73 23.76
C LEU A 130 9.85 18.24 23.70
N PHE A 131 8.75 18.69 23.08
CA PHE A 131 8.39 20.10 23.05
C PHE A 131 8.18 20.66 24.48
N LEU A 132 7.47 19.95 25.35
CA LEU A 132 7.25 20.36 26.74
C LEU A 132 8.57 20.38 27.53
N ASN A 133 9.40 19.35 27.41
CA ASN A 133 10.70 19.27 28.08
C ASN A 133 11.62 20.41 27.67
N ASN A 134 11.73 20.68 26.36
CA ASN A 134 12.52 21.81 25.82
C ASN A 134 12.01 23.18 26.26
N ASN A 135 10.78 23.28 26.76
CA ASN A 135 10.17 24.51 27.27
C ASN A 135 10.17 24.60 28.82
N GLY A 136 10.86 23.69 29.50
CA GLY A 136 11.02 23.69 30.97
C GLY A 136 9.86 23.04 31.74
N PHE A 137 9.02 22.24 31.07
CA PHE A 137 7.86 21.58 31.70
C PHE A 137 8.09 20.12 32.10
N GLU A 138 9.31 19.59 31.95
CA GLU A 138 9.65 18.19 32.24
C GLU A 138 9.23 17.74 33.65
N THR A 139 9.59 18.55 34.66
CA THR A 139 9.23 18.25 36.06
C THR A 139 7.73 18.31 36.29
N LEU A 140 7.03 19.28 35.68
CA LEU A 140 5.58 19.40 35.82
C LEU A 140 4.86 18.22 35.18
N VAL A 141 5.29 17.80 33.98
CA VAL A 141 4.77 16.61 33.29
C VAL A 141 4.95 15.36 34.14
N SER A 142 6.14 15.17 34.72
CA SER A 142 6.46 14.04 35.59
C SER A 142 5.62 14.02 36.87
N GLN A 143 5.31 15.18 37.44
CA GLN A 143 4.47 15.30 38.64
C GLN A 143 2.98 15.16 38.34
N TYR A 144 2.53 15.64 37.18
CA TYR A 144 1.13 15.60 36.76
C TYR A 144 0.58 14.16 36.76
N GLU A 145 1.41 13.19 36.38
CA GLU A 145 1.06 11.78 36.43
C GLU A 145 1.10 11.19 37.86
N LYS A 146 2.15 11.51 38.62
CA LYS A 146 2.44 10.83 39.91
C LYS A 146 1.59 11.34 41.06
N ASP A 147 1.19 12.61 41.06
CA ASP A 147 0.40 13.23 42.13
C ASP A 147 -1.01 13.56 41.66
N LYS A 148 -2.00 12.86 42.23
CA LYS A 148 -3.43 13.04 41.93
C LYS A 148 -3.95 14.46 42.20
N ASN A 149 -3.28 15.24 43.04
CA ASN A 149 -3.68 16.61 43.35
C ASN A 149 -3.21 17.63 42.32
N VAL A 150 -2.09 17.35 41.63
CA VAL A 150 -1.49 18.27 40.65
C VAL A 150 -2.46 18.58 39.50
N PRO A 151 -3.15 17.61 38.88
CA PRO A 151 -4.14 17.90 37.83
C PRO A 151 -5.22 18.90 38.25
N VAL A 152 -5.78 18.74 39.45
CA VAL A 152 -6.84 19.62 39.98
C VAL A 152 -6.30 21.03 40.19
N LYS A 153 -5.14 21.15 40.83
CA LYS A 153 -4.51 22.45 41.09
C LYS A 153 -4.08 23.15 39.80
N LEU A 154 -3.49 22.41 38.86
CA LEU A 154 -3.03 22.94 37.59
C LEU A 154 -4.20 23.43 36.73
N ASN A 155 -5.32 22.69 36.70
CA ASN A 155 -6.53 23.12 35.99
C ASN A 155 -7.17 24.37 36.64
N ASN A 156 -7.17 24.46 37.97
CA ASN A 156 -7.61 25.66 38.68
C ASN A 156 -6.72 26.86 38.37
N PHE A 157 -5.39 26.68 38.38
CA PHE A 157 -4.42 27.70 38.02
C PHE A 157 -4.62 28.18 36.58
N TYR A 158 -4.75 27.26 35.63
CA TYR A 158 -5.04 27.58 34.23
C TYR A 158 -6.32 28.40 34.09
N THR A 159 -7.42 27.92 34.66
CA THR A 159 -8.76 28.53 34.54
C THR A 159 -8.78 29.94 35.14
N ASN A 160 -8.20 30.12 36.33
CA ASN A 160 -8.17 31.41 37.01
C ASN A 160 -7.25 32.41 36.31
N SER A 161 -6.06 31.97 35.88
CA SER A 161 -5.13 32.82 35.11
C SER A 161 -5.76 33.26 33.78
N MET A 162 -6.41 32.35 33.06
CA MET A 162 -7.09 32.67 31.81
C MET A 162 -8.27 33.62 32.02
N LYS A 163 -9.02 33.48 33.12
CA LYS A 163 -10.08 34.42 33.50
C LYS A 163 -9.55 35.83 33.79
N LEU A 164 -8.38 35.94 34.42
CA LEU A 164 -7.72 37.22 34.67
C LEU A 164 -7.22 37.86 33.37
N LEU A 165 -6.58 37.08 32.48
CA LEU A 165 -6.16 37.55 31.16
C LEU A 165 -7.33 38.05 30.31
N LYS A 166 -8.44 37.29 30.23
CA LYS A 166 -9.65 37.72 29.52
C LYS A 166 -10.22 39.05 30.05
N LYS A 167 -10.21 39.24 31.37
CA LYS A 167 -10.62 40.50 32.00
C LYS A 167 -9.66 41.64 31.66
N LEU A 168 -8.36 41.40 31.65
CA LEU A 168 -7.36 42.38 31.23
C LEU A 168 -7.55 42.79 29.77
N ALA A 169 -7.70 41.83 28.86
CA ALA A 169 -7.95 42.08 27.45
C ALA A 169 -9.21 42.94 27.23
N PHE A 170 -10.29 42.66 27.99
CA PHE A 170 -11.51 43.47 27.96
C PHE A 170 -11.28 44.94 28.35
N PHE A 171 -10.49 45.21 29.39
CA PHE A 171 -10.18 46.58 29.78
C PHE A 171 -9.21 47.25 28.80
N ASN A 172 -8.18 46.53 28.34
CA ASN A 172 -7.24 47.01 27.33
C ASN A 172 -7.96 47.51 26.08
N LYS A 173 -8.91 46.74 25.55
CA LYS A 173 -9.71 47.13 24.37
C LYS A 173 -10.45 48.45 24.56
N ARG A 174 -10.90 48.76 25.79
CA ARG A 174 -11.66 49.98 26.11
C ARG A 174 -10.81 51.22 26.28
N ILE A 175 -9.49 51.06 26.45
CA ILE A 175 -8.56 52.17 26.67
C ILE A 175 -7.45 52.25 25.61
N TYR A 176 -7.45 51.33 24.64
CA TYR A 176 -6.34 51.08 23.70
C TYR A 176 -5.82 52.33 22.96
N SER A 177 -6.69 53.30 22.66
CA SER A 177 -6.34 54.53 21.95
C SER A 177 -6.07 55.74 22.85
N MET A 178 -6.04 55.55 24.17
CA MET A 178 -5.98 56.65 25.14
C MET A 178 -4.60 56.73 25.79
N ASN A 179 -3.98 57.91 25.74
CA ASN A 179 -2.77 58.21 26.51
C ASN A 179 -3.14 58.67 27.92
N ILE A 180 -3.03 57.77 28.90
CA ILE A 180 -3.47 58.00 30.27
C ILE A 180 -2.26 58.25 31.16
N TYR A 181 -2.21 59.43 31.78
CA TYR A 181 -1.19 59.81 32.76
C TYR A 181 -1.80 59.85 34.16
N VAL A 182 -1.17 59.12 35.08
CA VAL A 182 -1.48 59.10 36.52
C VAL A 182 -0.18 59.33 37.28
N PRO A 183 -0.11 60.31 38.20
CA PRO A 183 1.05 60.54 39.05
C PRO A 183 1.48 59.27 39.83
N LYS A 184 2.79 59.07 39.99
CA LYS A 184 3.37 57.85 40.61
C LYS A 184 3.07 57.72 42.11
N ASP A 185 2.74 58.81 42.78
CA ASP A 185 2.41 58.88 44.20
C ASP A 185 0.95 58.50 44.52
N ILE A 186 0.12 58.23 43.51
CA ILE A 186 -1.27 57.79 43.72
C ILE A 186 -1.32 56.27 43.89
N GLU A 187 -1.80 55.81 45.05
CA GLU A 187 -2.02 54.39 45.30
C GLU A 187 -3.25 53.86 44.52
N ILE A 188 -3.02 52.87 43.64
CA ILE A 188 -4.02 52.32 42.72
C ILE A 188 -5.23 51.69 43.46
N LEU A 189 -5.02 51.08 44.63
CA LEU A 189 -6.07 50.34 45.33
C LEU A 189 -7.10 51.26 45.98
N ASP A 190 -6.63 52.31 46.65
CA ASP A 190 -7.50 53.29 47.31
C ASP A 190 -8.20 54.15 46.27
N PHE A 191 -7.45 54.63 45.27
CA PHE A 191 -8.01 55.43 44.17
C PHE A 191 -9.08 54.67 43.37
N LYS A 192 -8.98 53.34 43.26
CA LYS A 192 -10.01 52.50 42.63
C LYS A 192 -11.28 52.37 43.47
N LYS A 193 -11.17 52.23 44.80
CA LYS A 193 -12.35 52.13 45.70
C LYS A 193 -13.22 53.38 45.54
N GLU A 194 -12.54 54.51 45.63
CA GLU A 194 -13.03 55.87 45.48
C GLU A 194 -13.68 56.14 44.10
N LEU A 195 -13.06 55.70 43.01
CA LEU A 195 -13.64 55.81 41.66
C LEU A 195 -14.89 54.95 41.43
N ASN A 196 -15.16 53.92 42.25
CA ASN A 196 -16.39 53.13 42.11
C ASN A 196 -17.64 53.95 42.46
N GLU A 197 -17.55 54.86 43.43
CA GLU A 197 -18.68 55.70 43.81
C GLU A 197 -19.04 56.68 42.71
N ILE A 198 -18.02 57.29 42.10
CA ILE A 198 -18.16 58.16 40.93
C ILE A 198 -18.77 57.38 39.74
N TYR A 199 -18.32 56.14 39.52
CA TYR A 199 -18.87 55.29 38.48
C TYR A 199 -20.34 54.92 38.72
N LYS A 200 -20.73 54.61 39.98
CA LYS A 200 -22.13 54.31 40.33
C LYS A 200 -23.04 55.52 40.08
N ASP A 201 -22.64 56.70 40.53
CA ASP A 201 -23.41 57.94 40.32
C ASP A 201 -23.60 58.24 38.83
N ILE A 202 -22.54 58.09 38.01
CA ILE A 202 -22.63 58.24 36.56
C ILE A 202 -23.57 57.21 35.93
N LYS A 203 -23.52 55.95 36.39
CA LYS A 203 -24.35 54.87 35.84
C LYS A 203 -25.83 55.05 36.18
N GLU A 204 -26.14 55.51 37.38
CA GLU A 204 -27.51 55.71 37.87
C GLU A 204 -28.14 56.99 37.30
N ASN A 205 -27.38 58.07 37.18
CA ASN A 205 -27.90 59.39 36.82
C ASN A 205 -27.53 59.85 35.40
N GLY A 206 -26.72 59.09 34.66
CA GLY A 206 -26.19 59.44 33.33
C GLY A 206 -25.17 60.59 33.32
N LYS A 207 -24.99 61.28 34.45
CA LYS A 207 -24.09 62.42 34.65
C LYS A 207 -23.57 62.45 36.08
N LEU A 208 -22.51 63.22 36.29
CA LEU A 208 -21.92 63.40 37.62
C LEU A 208 -22.67 64.46 38.43
N THR A 209 -23.28 64.06 39.55
CA THR A 209 -24.08 64.95 40.40
C THR A 209 -23.21 65.84 41.30
N LEU A 210 -23.72 67.02 41.66
CA LEU A 210 -23.08 67.94 42.61
C LEU A 210 -22.85 67.28 43.98
N LYS A 211 -23.83 66.49 44.44
CA LYS A 211 -23.76 65.73 45.69
C LYS A 211 -22.59 64.74 45.68
N CYS A 212 -22.38 64.01 44.57
CA CYS A 212 -21.24 63.12 44.42
C CYS A 212 -19.91 63.89 44.43
N LYS A 213 -19.84 65.04 43.74
CA LYS A 213 -18.63 65.89 43.72
C LYS A 213 -18.23 66.38 45.11
N MET A 214 -19.20 66.82 45.92
CA MET A 214 -18.96 67.32 47.27
C MET A 214 -18.55 66.22 48.25
N LYS A 215 -19.20 65.05 48.19
CA LYS A 215 -18.86 63.91 49.06
C LYS A 215 -17.46 63.37 48.80
N ASN A 216 -17.01 63.43 47.54
CA ASN A 216 -15.79 62.78 47.07
C ASN A 216 -14.68 63.81 46.70
N ILE A 217 -14.62 64.95 47.40
CA ILE A 217 -13.77 66.08 47.03
C ILE A 217 -12.26 65.75 46.99
N ALA A 218 -11.78 64.89 47.89
CA ALA A 218 -10.41 64.42 47.92
C ALA A 218 -10.03 63.67 46.63
N ILE A 219 -10.95 62.83 46.15
CA ILE A 219 -10.81 62.02 44.93
C ILE A 219 -10.77 62.93 43.70
N PHE A 220 -11.64 63.95 43.65
CA PHE A 220 -11.60 64.94 42.58
C PHE A 220 -10.30 65.74 42.55
N ASN A 221 -9.71 66.03 43.71
CA ASN A 221 -8.40 66.68 43.78
C ASN A 221 -7.27 65.79 43.25
N LEU A 222 -7.33 64.47 43.48
CA LEU A 222 -6.41 63.50 42.88
C LEU A 222 -6.62 63.38 41.36
N ILE A 223 -7.87 63.26 40.91
CA ILE A 223 -8.24 63.15 39.48
C ILE A 223 -7.76 64.37 38.67
N LYS A 224 -7.80 65.59 39.26
CA LYS A 224 -7.30 66.82 38.60
C LYS A 224 -5.82 66.74 38.20
N ARG A 225 -5.03 65.89 38.89
CA ARG A 225 -3.60 65.67 38.60
C ARG A 225 -3.37 64.65 37.47
N CYS A 226 -4.40 63.88 37.11
CA CYS A 226 -4.35 62.91 36.02
C CYS A 226 -4.70 63.57 34.68
N ARG A 227 -4.25 62.97 33.57
CA ARG A 227 -4.55 63.43 32.21
C ARG A 227 -4.94 62.27 31.31
N ILE A 228 -5.84 62.53 30.35
CA ILE A 228 -6.19 61.61 29.26
C ILE A 228 -5.98 62.36 27.95
N ASN A 229 -5.15 61.82 27.06
CA ASN A 229 -4.74 62.48 25.80
C ASN A 229 -4.19 63.90 26.03
N LYS A 230 -3.43 64.09 27.11
CA LYS A 230 -2.90 65.39 27.59
C LYS A 230 -3.95 66.37 28.15
N CYS A 231 -5.25 66.06 28.05
CA CYS A 231 -6.35 66.88 28.56
C CYS A 231 -6.68 66.57 30.04
N LYS A 232 -7.26 67.56 30.74
CA LYS A 232 -7.80 67.39 32.10
C LYS A 232 -9.04 66.49 32.09
N ILE A 233 -9.31 65.85 33.22
CA ILE A 233 -10.48 64.97 33.39
C ILE A 233 -11.69 65.82 33.80
N GLU A 234 -12.58 66.05 32.84
CA GLU A 234 -13.73 66.96 33.00
C GLU A 234 -15.04 66.34 32.50
N THR A 235 -14.97 65.43 31.53
CA THR A 235 -16.14 64.79 30.91
C THR A 235 -16.48 63.46 31.56
N VAL A 236 -17.75 63.04 31.48
CA VAL A 236 -18.22 61.71 31.90
C VAL A 236 -17.34 60.60 31.28
N ASN A 237 -17.01 60.72 29.99
CA ASN A 237 -16.14 59.77 29.30
C ASN A 237 -14.74 59.71 29.91
N HIS A 238 -14.14 60.85 30.30
CA HIS A 238 -12.83 60.85 30.96
C HIS A 238 -12.88 60.10 32.31
N TYR A 239 -13.95 60.26 33.10
CA TYR A 239 -14.13 59.50 34.34
C TYR A 239 -14.30 58.00 34.10
N LEU A 240 -15.06 57.60 33.07
CA LEU A 240 -15.23 56.19 32.69
C LEU A 240 -13.93 55.55 32.20
N VAL A 241 -13.13 56.26 31.40
CA VAL A 241 -11.81 55.81 30.95
C VAL A 241 -10.86 55.65 32.14
N MET A 242 -10.83 56.61 33.06
CA MET A 242 -10.00 56.52 34.27
C MET A 242 -10.42 55.34 35.18
N TYR A 243 -11.72 55.13 35.34
CA TYR A 243 -12.25 53.96 36.06
C TYR A 243 -11.79 52.64 35.41
N ASN A 244 -11.90 52.51 34.09
CA ASN A 244 -11.44 51.33 33.36
C ASN A 244 -9.93 51.12 33.49
N TYR A 245 -9.13 52.18 33.42
CA TYR A 245 -7.68 52.14 33.62
C TYR A 245 -7.30 51.65 35.01
N MET A 246 -7.95 52.17 36.07
CA MET A 246 -7.69 51.73 37.44
C MET A 246 -8.15 50.29 37.70
N LYS A 247 -9.25 49.87 37.06
CA LYS A 247 -9.67 48.45 37.07
C LYS A 247 -8.63 47.56 36.38
N MET A 248 -8.10 47.97 35.24
CA MET A 248 -7.02 47.27 34.53
C MET A 248 -5.77 47.13 35.40
N LYS A 249 -5.23 48.24 35.94
CA LYS A 249 -4.04 48.21 36.82
C LYS A 249 -4.23 47.33 38.06
N SER A 250 -5.42 47.35 38.64
CA SER A 250 -5.74 46.43 39.73
C SER A 250 -5.79 44.96 39.28
N MET A 251 -6.24 44.66 38.06
CA MET A 251 -6.20 43.30 37.52
C MET A 251 -4.78 42.85 37.17
N GLU A 252 -3.91 43.74 36.70
CA GLU A 252 -2.48 43.45 36.47
C GLU A 252 -1.82 42.99 37.78
N LYS A 253 -2.01 43.75 38.87
CA LYS A 253 -1.49 43.39 40.21
C LYS A 253 -2.06 42.05 40.70
N LYS A 254 -3.35 41.78 40.46
CA LYS A 254 -3.95 40.49 40.80
C LYS A 254 -3.35 39.32 40.01
N LEU A 255 -3.11 39.52 38.71
CA LEU A 255 -2.48 38.51 37.88
C LEU A 255 -1.04 38.24 38.32
N ILE A 256 -0.26 39.29 38.59
CA ILE A 256 1.11 39.16 39.11
C ILE A 256 1.12 38.36 40.42
N ASN A 257 0.29 38.74 41.39
CA ASN A 257 0.23 38.06 42.68
C ASN A 257 -0.18 36.59 42.51
N TYR A 258 -1.28 36.34 41.81
CA TYR A 258 -1.76 34.98 41.60
C TYR A 258 -0.74 34.11 40.85
N TRP A 259 -0.09 34.66 39.83
CA TRP A 259 0.98 33.98 39.10
C TRP A 259 2.15 33.63 40.02
N ASN A 260 2.69 34.62 40.75
CA ASN A 260 3.87 34.44 41.59
C ASN A 260 3.61 33.59 42.84
N GLU A 261 2.37 33.54 43.33
CA GLU A 261 1.95 32.64 44.41
C GLU A 261 2.02 31.16 43.96
N ASN A 262 1.77 30.89 42.68
CA ASN A 262 1.70 29.53 42.12
C ASN A 262 2.93 29.15 41.28
N CYS A 263 3.82 30.10 40.94
CA CYS A 263 4.89 29.87 39.97
C CYS A 263 5.89 28.80 40.42
N ASN A 264 6.22 28.77 41.72
CA ASN A 264 7.17 27.80 42.25
C ASN A 264 6.60 26.36 42.22
N GLU A 265 5.31 26.21 42.50
CA GLU A 265 4.63 24.91 42.48
C GLU A 265 4.59 24.30 41.08
N PHE A 266 4.53 25.13 40.03
CA PHE A 266 4.48 24.70 38.64
C PHE A 266 5.76 24.97 37.85
N PHE A 267 6.88 25.27 38.53
CA PHE A 267 8.20 25.52 37.92
C PHE A 267 8.21 26.65 36.86
N LEU A 268 7.42 27.69 37.09
CA LEU A 268 7.31 28.86 36.22
C LEU A 268 8.16 30.03 36.72
N GLU A 269 8.56 30.90 35.79
CA GLU A 269 9.28 32.13 36.11
C GLU A 269 8.38 33.17 36.77
N ARG A 270 8.91 33.90 37.77
CA ARG A 270 8.22 35.03 38.39
C ARG A 270 8.11 36.22 37.44
N ILE A 271 7.05 37.00 37.62
CA ILE A 271 6.80 38.24 36.88
C ILE A 271 6.71 39.43 37.84
N ASN A 272 7.36 40.53 37.49
CA ASN A 272 7.37 41.74 38.32
C ASN A 272 6.47 42.86 37.76
N GLU A 273 6.21 42.84 36.46
CA GLU A 273 5.38 43.80 35.77
C GLU A 273 4.60 43.15 34.62
N ILE A 274 3.51 43.81 34.22
CA ILE A 274 2.72 43.42 33.05
C ILE A 274 2.99 44.42 31.92
N ASN A 275 3.58 43.91 30.85
CA ASN A 275 3.71 44.56 29.55
C ASN A 275 3.29 43.57 28.45
N ILE A 276 3.24 44.01 27.19
CA ILE A 276 2.78 43.15 26.07
C ILE A 276 3.61 41.87 25.97
N SER A 277 4.93 41.96 26.10
CA SER A 277 5.83 40.80 26.05
C SER A 277 5.53 39.81 27.18
N LYS A 278 5.31 40.29 28.41
CA LYS A 278 4.97 39.44 29.55
C LYS A 278 3.57 38.82 29.43
N LEU A 279 2.60 39.52 28.84
CA LEU A 279 1.29 38.92 28.55
C LEU A 279 1.41 37.77 27.56
N LEU A 280 2.16 37.96 26.47
CA LEU A 280 2.42 36.89 25.49
C LEU A 280 3.16 35.70 26.12
N PHE A 281 4.13 35.97 26.99
CA PHE A 281 4.81 34.93 27.74
C PHE A 281 3.83 34.10 28.60
N ILE A 282 2.96 34.77 29.37
CA ILE A 282 1.96 34.11 30.21
C ILE A 282 1.00 33.29 29.35
N GLU A 283 0.50 33.85 28.24
CA GLU A 283 -0.39 33.14 27.31
C GLU A 283 0.27 31.89 26.74
N ASN A 284 1.53 31.98 26.29
CA ASN A 284 2.28 30.85 25.78
C ASN A 284 2.47 29.75 26.84
N LYS A 285 2.83 30.12 28.08
CA LYS A 285 2.98 29.16 29.18
C LYS A 285 1.65 28.52 29.57
N LEU A 286 0.55 29.27 29.58
CA LEU A 286 -0.78 28.72 29.82
C LEU A 286 -1.24 27.78 28.70
N GLN A 287 -0.86 28.03 27.45
CA GLN A 287 -1.14 27.11 26.34
C GLN A 287 -0.37 25.78 26.52
N GLN A 288 0.88 25.84 26.97
CA GLN A 288 1.66 24.63 27.29
C GLN A 288 1.04 23.85 28.45
N ILE A 289 0.61 24.55 29.51
CA ILE A 289 -0.14 23.96 30.63
C ILE A 289 -1.43 23.29 30.14
N LYS A 290 -2.18 23.94 29.26
CA LYS A 290 -3.39 23.35 28.69
C LYS A 290 -3.09 22.06 27.94
N ASN A 291 -2.01 22.04 27.14
CA ASN A 291 -1.61 20.84 26.43
C ASN A 291 -1.25 19.68 27.38
N ILE A 292 -0.73 19.95 28.58
CA ILE A 292 -0.48 18.94 29.63
C ILE A 292 -1.81 18.43 30.18
N ILE A 293 -2.75 19.35 30.47
CA ILE A 293 -4.07 19.01 31.02
C ILE A 293 -4.85 18.11 30.05
N ASP A 294 -4.90 18.50 28.78
CA ASP A 294 -5.66 17.83 27.72
C ASP A 294 -4.91 16.61 27.15
N PHE A 295 -3.72 16.28 27.66
CA PHE A 295 -2.81 15.31 27.04
C PHE A 295 -3.39 13.89 27.00
N GLU A 296 -3.98 13.42 28.12
CA GLU A 296 -4.59 12.09 28.15
C GLU A 296 -5.76 11.99 27.15
N ASP A 297 -6.66 12.96 27.15
CA ASP A 297 -7.82 12.97 26.24
C ASP A 297 -7.40 13.01 24.77
N SER A 298 -6.36 13.81 24.49
CA SER A 298 -5.82 14.02 23.14
C SER A 298 -5.13 12.78 22.56
N TYR A 299 -4.45 11.98 23.39
CA TYR A 299 -3.53 10.94 22.91
C TYR A 299 -3.79 9.54 23.48
N LYS A 300 -4.13 9.42 24.76
CA LYS A 300 -4.30 8.12 25.46
C LYS A 300 -5.41 7.29 24.83
N SER A 301 -6.55 7.92 24.53
CA SER A 301 -7.73 7.24 23.97
C SER A 301 -7.49 6.60 22.60
N GLN A 302 -6.54 7.11 21.82
CA GLN A 302 -6.17 6.59 20.50
C GLN A 302 -5.24 5.38 20.63
N ILE A 303 -4.29 5.42 21.56
CA ILE A 303 -3.35 4.33 21.82
C ILE A 303 -4.00 3.17 22.57
N LEU A 304 -4.75 3.44 23.64
CA LEU A 304 -5.37 2.39 24.48
C LEU A 304 -6.30 1.44 23.71
N LYS A 305 -6.81 1.84 22.53
CA LYS A 305 -7.65 0.99 21.68
C LYS A 305 -6.87 -0.14 21.00
N GLU A 306 -5.59 0.06 20.73
CA GLU A 306 -4.76 -0.83 19.91
C GLU A 306 -3.94 -1.83 20.75
N PHE A 307 -3.90 -1.60 22.06
CA PHE A 307 -3.12 -2.37 23.01
C PHE A 307 -4.04 -3.03 24.06
N ALA A 308 -3.59 -4.15 24.64
CA ALA A 308 -4.34 -4.88 25.66
C ALA A 308 -4.60 -4.00 26.89
N ARG A 309 -5.87 -3.88 27.31
CA ARG A 309 -6.31 -2.98 28.39
C ARG A 309 -5.61 -3.24 29.72
N ASP A 310 -5.17 -4.46 29.97
CA ASP A 310 -4.56 -4.85 31.24
C ASP A 310 -3.04 -4.60 31.25
N ASN A 311 -2.39 -4.55 30.08
CA ASN A 311 -0.93 -4.36 29.97
C ASN A 311 -0.50 -2.90 29.89
N LEU A 312 -1.44 -1.96 29.77
CA LEU A 312 -1.18 -0.51 29.71
C LEU A 312 -1.52 0.24 30.99
N ARG A 313 -2.07 -0.43 32.01
CA ARG A 313 -2.47 0.25 33.25
C ARG A 313 -1.29 0.81 34.04
N GLU A 314 -0.10 0.23 33.84
CA GLU A 314 1.16 0.66 34.47
C GLU A 314 2.01 1.51 33.53
N PHE A 315 1.57 1.72 32.29
CA PHE A 315 2.36 2.39 31.28
C PHE A 315 2.09 3.90 31.27
N SER A 316 3.10 4.66 31.68
CA SER A 316 3.08 6.12 31.59
C SER A 316 3.19 6.60 30.15
N ILE A 317 2.17 7.32 29.67
CA ILE A 317 2.24 8.04 28.39
C ILE A 317 2.99 9.38 28.51
N TYR A 318 3.34 9.79 29.73
CA TYR A 318 4.06 11.04 30.02
C TYR A 318 5.58 10.82 30.11
N ASN A 319 6.03 9.57 30.08
CA ASN A 319 7.44 9.18 30.03
C ASN A 319 7.87 8.91 28.58
N ILE A 320 8.91 9.61 28.11
CA ILE A 320 9.44 9.46 26.75
C ILE A 320 10.04 8.07 26.52
N ASP A 321 10.75 7.52 27.51
CA ASP A 321 11.43 6.22 27.38
C ASP A 321 10.41 5.10 27.16
N ASN A 322 9.34 5.15 27.97
CA ASN A 322 8.19 4.29 27.80
C ASN A 322 7.65 4.35 26.36
N ILE A 323 7.39 5.56 25.83
CA ILE A 323 6.87 5.75 24.47
C ILE A 323 7.82 5.18 23.41
N GLU A 324 9.13 5.31 23.62
CA GLU A 324 10.15 4.70 22.76
C GLU A 324 10.09 3.17 22.80
N ASP A 325 9.91 2.59 23.99
CA ASP A 325 9.75 1.14 24.15
C ASP A 325 8.53 0.63 23.40
N LEU A 326 7.37 1.28 23.51
CA LEU A 326 6.19 0.93 22.72
C LEU A 326 6.44 1.06 21.22
N TYR A 327 7.15 2.12 20.81
CA TYR A 327 7.49 2.31 19.40
C TYR A 327 8.36 1.15 18.89
N ASN A 328 9.35 0.72 19.67
CA ASN A 328 10.18 -0.44 19.36
C ASN A 328 9.37 -1.74 19.26
N LEU A 329 8.40 -1.97 20.16
CA LEU A 329 7.50 -3.12 20.07
C LEU A 329 6.64 -3.08 18.79
N VAL A 330 6.16 -1.91 18.39
CA VAL A 330 5.40 -1.71 17.14
C VAL A 330 6.29 -1.99 15.92
N LEU A 331 7.57 -1.59 15.95
CA LEU A 331 8.53 -1.91 14.88
C LEU A 331 8.79 -3.42 14.76
N ILE A 332 8.84 -4.14 15.89
CA ILE A 332 8.94 -5.60 15.88
C ILE A 332 7.72 -6.22 15.19
N LYS A 333 6.51 -5.72 15.48
CA LYS A 333 5.27 -6.16 14.80
C LYS A 333 5.26 -5.86 13.31
N GLU A 334 5.76 -4.70 12.90
CA GLU A 334 5.93 -4.37 11.49
C GLU A 334 6.85 -5.37 10.79
N ARG A 335 8.00 -5.68 11.39
CA ARG A 335 8.96 -6.67 10.88
C ARG A 335 8.36 -8.07 10.83
N GLU A 336 7.59 -8.47 11.84
CA GLU A 336 6.88 -9.77 11.86
C GLU A 336 5.88 -9.88 10.69
N SER A 337 5.12 -8.81 10.43
CA SER A 337 4.19 -8.74 9.30
C SER A 337 4.92 -8.84 7.96
N THR A 338 6.01 -8.08 7.79
CA THR A 338 6.87 -8.14 6.60
C THR A 338 7.43 -9.55 6.40
N LEU A 339 7.94 -10.18 7.45
CA LEU A 339 8.46 -11.55 7.40
C LEU A 339 7.39 -12.55 6.91
N LYS A 340 6.15 -12.45 7.41
CA LYS A 340 5.03 -13.29 6.95
C LYS A 340 4.72 -13.07 5.47
N ASN A 341 4.76 -11.82 4.99
CA ASN A 341 4.52 -11.49 3.59
C ASN A 341 5.64 -12.00 2.66
N LEU A 342 6.90 -11.83 3.06
CA LEU A 342 8.06 -12.38 2.34
C LEU A 342 7.98 -13.91 2.26
N LYS A 343 7.64 -14.59 3.37
CA LYS A 343 7.43 -16.05 3.39
C LYS A 343 6.35 -16.47 2.39
N ARG A 344 5.21 -15.76 2.36
CA ARG A 344 4.13 -16.04 1.40
C ARG A 344 4.59 -15.86 -0.04
N LYS A 345 5.35 -14.80 -0.33
CA LYS A 345 5.92 -14.55 -1.67
C LYS A 345 6.86 -15.68 -2.08
N ILE A 346 7.79 -16.07 -1.21
CA ILE A 346 8.72 -17.19 -1.44
C ILE A 346 7.95 -18.47 -1.76
N VAL A 347 6.98 -18.85 -0.91
CA VAL A 347 6.17 -20.06 -1.11
C VAL A 347 5.35 -19.99 -2.39
N LYS A 348 4.76 -18.84 -2.72
CA LYS A 348 3.99 -18.64 -3.95
C LYS A 348 4.89 -18.87 -5.17
N THR A 349 6.05 -18.21 -5.23
CA THR A 349 7.00 -18.36 -6.34
C THR A 349 7.52 -19.79 -6.45
N SER A 350 7.91 -20.43 -5.35
CA SER A 350 8.38 -21.82 -5.42
C SER A 350 7.30 -22.80 -5.87
N ARG A 351 6.03 -22.56 -5.52
CA ARG A 351 4.90 -23.41 -5.97
C ARG A 351 4.59 -23.26 -7.45
N MET A 352 4.82 -22.08 -8.05
CA MET A 352 4.64 -21.87 -9.50
C MET A 352 5.43 -22.88 -10.33
N PHE A 353 6.60 -23.30 -9.84
CA PHE A 353 7.50 -24.20 -10.55
C PHE A 353 7.36 -25.68 -10.14
N SER A 354 6.49 -26.00 -9.18
CA SER A 354 6.40 -27.36 -8.61
C SER A 354 6.00 -28.44 -9.63
N ASP A 355 5.18 -28.08 -10.60
CA ASP A 355 4.69 -28.98 -11.65
C ASP A 355 5.56 -28.97 -12.93
N ILE A 356 6.68 -28.24 -12.92
CA ILE A 356 7.61 -28.10 -14.04
C ILE A 356 8.87 -28.91 -13.71
N SER A 357 9.04 -30.05 -14.38
CA SER A 357 10.02 -31.04 -13.95
C SER A 357 11.47 -30.57 -14.09
N ILE A 358 11.75 -29.73 -15.09
CA ILE A 358 13.06 -29.09 -15.31
C ILE A 358 13.43 -28.09 -14.19
N LEU A 359 12.46 -27.67 -13.36
CA LEU A 359 12.66 -26.72 -12.24
C LEU A 359 12.44 -27.36 -10.86
N LYS A 360 12.43 -28.70 -10.77
CA LYS A 360 12.16 -29.44 -9.53
C LYS A 360 13.05 -29.04 -8.33
N GLU A 361 14.27 -28.55 -8.59
CA GLU A 361 15.24 -28.15 -7.57
C GLU A 361 15.05 -26.72 -7.06
N PHE A 362 14.19 -25.91 -7.70
CA PHE A 362 13.99 -24.50 -7.35
C PHE A 362 13.57 -24.34 -5.88
N TYR A 363 12.65 -25.17 -5.41
CA TYR A 363 12.18 -25.15 -4.02
C TYR A 363 13.33 -25.38 -3.04
N THR A 364 14.18 -26.37 -3.30
CA THR A 364 15.34 -26.70 -2.46
C THR A 364 16.33 -25.54 -2.40
N TYR A 365 16.62 -24.91 -3.54
CA TYR A 365 17.49 -23.74 -3.58
C TYR A 365 16.92 -22.54 -2.85
N ALA A 366 15.62 -22.27 -2.99
CA ALA A 366 14.94 -21.20 -2.26
C ALA A 366 14.96 -21.44 -0.73
N TYR A 367 14.67 -22.68 -0.31
CA TYR A 367 14.65 -23.05 1.12
C TYR A 367 16.02 -22.94 1.78
N ASN A 368 17.08 -23.34 1.06
CA ASN A 368 18.46 -23.33 1.56
C ASN A 368 19.19 -21.98 1.33
N TYR A 369 18.51 -20.97 0.78
CA TYR A 369 19.12 -19.69 0.40
C TYR A 369 20.32 -19.84 -0.56
N ASN A 370 20.26 -20.82 -1.47
CA ASN A 370 21.30 -21.03 -2.47
C ASN A 370 21.09 -20.09 -3.67
N TYR A 371 21.65 -18.88 -3.58
CA TYR A 371 21.48 -17.86 -4.61
C TYR A 371 22.00 -18.30 -5.98
N GLU A 372 23.17 -18.97 -6.04
CA GLU A 372 23.72 -19.47 -7.31
C GLU A 372 22.84 -20.56 -7.93
N GLY A 373 22.21 -21.40 -7.10
CA GLY A 373 21.20 -22.36 -7.56
C GLY A 373 19.97 -21.67 -8.16
N ILE A 374 19.51 -20.58 -7.55
CA ILE A 374 18.39 -19.77 -8.07
C ILE A 374 18.76 -19.14 -9.42
N LYS A 375 19.93 -18.50 -9.55
CA LYS A 375 20.40 -17.92 -10.81
C LYS A 375 20.40 -18.95 -11.94
N LYS A 376 20.95 -20.15 -11.67
CA LYS A 376 20.93 -21.26 -12.64
C LYS A 376 19.51 -21.62 -13.07
N MET A 377 18.55 -21.63 -12.15
CA MET A 377 17.15 -21.90 -12.50
C MET A 377 16.54 -20.79 -13.35
N TYR A 378 16.85 -19.53 -13.08
CA TYR A 378 16.42 -18.41 -13.91
C TYR A 378 17.01 -18.47 -15.33
N THR A 379 18.28 -18.85 -15.47
CA THR A 379 18.87 -19.12 -16.79
C THR A 379 18.13 -20.25 -17.52
N ILE A 380 17.79 -21.34 -16.82
CA ILE A 380 17.00 -22.44 -17.38
C ILE A 380 15.61 -21.94 -17.81
N ILE A 381 14.96 -21.08 -17.03
CA ILE A 381 13.66 -20.48 -17.38
C ILE A 381 13.78 -19.70 -18.69
N GLU A 382 14.71 -18.76 -18.78
CA GLU A 382 14.91 -17.93 -19.97
C GLU A 382 15.20 -18.75 -21.23
N ASP A 383 16.11 -19.73 -21.10
CA ASP A 383 16.49 -20.56 -22.24
C ASP A 383 15.35 -21.47 -22.71
N ASN A 384 14.46 -21.88 -21.82
CA ASN A 384 13.28 -22.66 -22.21
C ASN A 384 12.16 -21.78 -22.79
N LEU A 385 12.00 -20.55 -22.31
CA LEU A 385 11.04 -19.60 -22.89
C LEU A 385 11.40 -19.22 -24.33
N LYS A 386 12.69 -19.07 -24.64
CA LYS A 386 13.18 -18.83 -26.03
C LYS A 386 12.80 -19.97 -26.98
N LYS A 387 12.70 -21.20 -26.47
CA LYS A 387 12.35 -22.41 -27.24
C LYS A 387 10.83 -22.56 -27.45
N TYR A 388 10.01 -21.68 -26.91
CA TYR A 388 8.56 -21.76 -27.09
C TYR A 388 8.13 -21.57 -28.54
N GLU A 389 8.86 -20.76 -29.32
CA GLU A 389 8.56 -20.54 -30.74
C GLU A 389 8.69 -21.83 -31.55
N ASP A 390 9.71 -22.64 -31.26
CA ASP A 390 9.88 -23.97 -31.87
C ASP A 390 8.68 -24.88 -31.60
N ILE A 391 8.06 -24.75 -30.42
CA ILE A 391 6.86 -25.52 -30.06
C ILE A 391 5.65 -25.04 -30.85
N ILE A 392 5.48 -23.72 -31.03
CA ILE A 392 4.40 -23.17 -31.86
C ILE A 392 4.52 -23.72 -33.29
N ILE A 393 5.71 -23.64 -33.89
CA ILE A 393 5.97 -24.16 -35.24
C ILE A 393 5.64 -25.65 -35.32
N MET A 394 6.06 -26.43 -34.31
CA MET A 394 5.74 -27.86 -34.24
C MET A 394 4.22 -28.10 -34.24
N GLU A 395 3.47 -27.36 -33.42
CA GLU A 395 2.01 -27.49 -33.31
C GLU A 395 1.28 -27.07 -34.58
N GLU A 396 1.75 -26.02 -35.26
CA GLU A 396 1.19 -25.56 -36.53
C GLU A 396 1.33 -26.64 -37.61
N ILE A 397 2.53 -27.20 -37.78
CA ILE A 397 2.79 -28.25 -38.76
C ILE A 397 1.96 -29.50 -38.42
N ILE A 398 1.93 -29.91 -37.14
CA ILE A 398 1.12 -31.05 -36.68
C ILE A 398 -0.37 -30.83 -36.95
N SER A 399 -0.88 -29.63 -36.70
CA SER A 399 -2.29 -29.28 -36.91
C SER A 399 -2.66 -29.38 -38.40
N LYS A 400 -1.80 -28.86 -39.27
CA LYS A 400 -1.94 -28.99 -40.73
C LYS A 400 -2.03 -30.47 -41.13
N ILE A 401 -1.08 -31.32 -40.69
CA ILE A 401 -1.10 -32.76 -40.99
C ILE A 401 -2.38 -33.43 -40.46
N LYS A 402 -2.75 -33.17 -39.21
CA LYS A 402 -3.93 -33.76 -38.56
C LYS A 402 -5.23 -33.45 -39.30
N SER A 403 -5.35 -32.23 -39.84
CA SER A 403 -6.55 -31.79 -40.57
C SER A 403 -6.73 -32.49 -41.92
N THR A 404 -5.64 -32.86 -42.58
CA THR A 404 -5.65 -33.44 -43.93
C THR A 404 -5.43 -34.95 -43.96
N LEU A 405 -4.60 -35.47 -43.07
CA LEU A 405 -4.20 -36.89 -42.96
C LEU A 405 -4.32 -37.35 -41.50
N PRO A 406 -5.54 -37.42 -40.94
CA PRO A 406 -5.76 -37.75 -39.54
C PRO A 406 -5.21 -39.12 -39.12
N MET A 407 -5.27 -40.14 -39.99
CA MET A 407 -4.78 -41.47 -39.66
C MET A 407 -3.25 -41.51 -39.66
N PHE A 408 -2.61 -40.89 -40.66
CA PHE A 408 -1.17 -40.69 -40.66
C PHE A 408 -0.71 -39.89 -39.42
N TYR A 409 -1.44 -38.87 -38.99
CA TYR A 409 -1.13 -38.14 -37.77
C TYR A 409 -1.12 -39.06 -36.53
N VAL A 410 -2.10 -39.95 -36.36
CA VAL A 410 -2.13 -40.91 -35.24
C VAL A 410 -0.90 -41.82 -35.26
N ASN A 411 -0.53 -42.31 -36.44
CA ASN A 411 0.66 -43.13 -36.63
C ASN A 411 1.94 -42.33 -36.33
N LEU A 412 2.06 -41.11 -36.87
CA LEU A 412 3.20 -40.22 -36.66
C LEU A 412 3.42 -39.92 -35.17
N MET A 413 2.36 -39.63 -34.43
CA MET A 413 2.47 -39.31 -33.01
C MET A 413 2.82 -40.52 -32.15
N SER A 414 2.38 -41.73 -32.54
CA SER A 414 2.65 -42.97 -31.79
C SER A 414 4.02 -43.58 -32.12
N ARG A 415 4.50 -43.44 -33.36
CA ARG A 415 5.74 -44.07 -33.85
C ARG A 415 6.63 -43.08 -34.61
N LYS A 416 6.88 -41.90 -34.02
CA LYS A 416 7.63 -40.79 -34.61
C LYS A 416 8.87 -41.23 -35.39
N SER A 417 9.72 -42.05 -34.78
CA SER A 417 11.01 -42.49 -35.35
C SER A 417 10.91 -43.30 -36.64
N GLU A 418 9.82 -44.05 -36.84
CA GLU A 418 9.60 -44.87 -38.05
C GLU A 418 9.42 -44.00 -39.30
N TYR A 419 9.01 -42.75 -39.12
CA TYR A 419 8.60 -41.85 -40.20
C TYR A 419 9.57 -40.70 -40.46
N PHE A 420 10.75 -40.70 -39.83
CA PHE A 420 11.76 -39.63 -39.94
C PHE A 420 12.43 -39.52 -41.31
N LYS A 421 12.34 -40.55 -42.15
CA LYS A 421 12.98 -40.60 -43.49
C LYS A 421 11.98 -40.56 -44.65
N LEU A 422 10.71 -40.21 -44.37
CA LEU A 422 9.70 -40.13 -45.42
C LEU A 422 9.88 -38.88 -46.28
N ASP A 423 9.64 -39.05 -47.58
CA ASP A 423 9.29 -37.93 -48.46
C ASP A 423 7.80 -37.64 -48.29
N TYR A 424 7.48 -36.55 -47.59
CA TYR A 424 6.11 -36.20 -47.24
C TYR A 424 5.30 -35.73 -48.45
N GLU A 425 5.93 -35.02 -49.39
CA GLU A 425 5.25 -34.56 -50.60
C GLU A 425 4.87 -35.75 -51.49
N GLU A 426 5.77 -36.72 -51.64
CA GLU A 426 5.49 -37.96 -52.37
C GLU A 426 4.43 -38.82 -51.65
N LEU A 427 4.50 -38.91 -50.31
CA LEU A 427 3.47 -39.56 -49.48
C LEU A 427 2.09 -38.94 -49.72
N PHE A 428 1.98 -37.61 -49.66
CA PHE A 428 0.72 -36.90 -49.85
C PHE A 428 0.13 -37.17 -51.24
N GLU A 429 0.98 -37.14 -52.28
CA GLU A 429 0.56 -37.43 -53.64
C GLU A 429 0.14 -38.90 -53.84
N TYR A 430 0.83 -39.84 -53.18
CA TYR A 430 0.42 -41.23 -53.12
C TYR A 430 -0.99 -41.40 -52.54
N VAL A 431 -1.26 -40.79 -51.38
CA VAL A 431 -2.58 -40.86 -50.73
C VAL A 431 -3.66 -40.25 -51.62
N LYS A 432 -3.36 -39.12 -52.27
CA LYS A 432 -4.25 -38.43 -53.20
C LYS A 432 -4.64 -39.31 -54.40
N TYR A 433 -3.67 -39.96 -55.03
CA TYR A 433 -3.92 -40.84 -56.17
C TYR A 433 -4.59 -42.15 -55.78
N LYS A 434 -4.20 -42.75 -54.64
CA LYS A 434 -4.87 -43.93 -54.06
C LYS A 434 -6.35 -43.63 -53.74
N SER A 435 -6.64 -42.44 -53.23
CA SER A 435 -8.01 -41.97 -52.95
C SER A 435 -8.83 -41.80 -54.24
N LEU A 436 -8.25 -41.21 -55.29
CA LEU A 436 -8.89 -41.09 -56.61
C LEU A 436 -9.23 -42.47 -57.19
N LEU A 437 -8.29 -43.42 -57.15
CA LEU A 437 -8.47 -44.77 -57.69
C LEU A 437 -9.52 -45.55 -56.89
N SER A 438 -9.53 -45.46 -55.57
CA SER A 438 -10.54 -46.10 -54.71
C SER A 438 -11.94 -45.48 -54.89
N GLY A 439 -12.04 -44.17 -55.11
CA GLY A 439 -13.29 -43.48 -55.44
C GLY A 439 -13.83 -43.85 -56.83
N ASN A 440 -12.96 -44.00 -57.83
CA ASN A 440 -13.34 -44.44 -59.18
C ASN A 440 -13.67 -45.94 -59.24
N LEU A 441 -13.06 -46.77 -58.39
CA LEU A 441 -13.43 -48.18 -58.21
C LEU A 441 -14.84 -48.34 -57.62
N LYS A 442 -15.30 -47.42 -56.75
CA LYS A 442 -16.68 -47.39 -56.26
C LYS A 442 -17.69 -46.97 -57.34
N LYS A 443 -17.32 -46.10 -58.29
CA LYS A 443 -18.18 -45.73 -59.42
C LYS A 443 -18.21 -46.77 -60.55
N ASN A 444 -17.17 -47.59 -60.69
CA ASN A 444 -17.10 -48.64 -61.72
C ASN A 444 -17.77 -49.98 -61.34
N LYS A 445 -18.27 -50.15 -60.10
CA LYS A 445 -19.10 -51.32 -59.75
C LYS A 445 -20.53 -51.29 -60.35
N ASN A 446 -20.93 -50.19 -61.01
CA ASN A 446 -22.23 -50.07 -61.68
C ASN A 446 -22.17 -50.18 -63.22
N ILE A 447 -21.07 -50.66 -63.79
CA ILE A 447 -21.02 -50.95 -65.23
C ILE A 447 -21.35 -52.44 -65.42
N ARG A 448 -22.60 -52.69 -65.80
CA ARG A 448 -23.12 -54.00 -66.23
C ARG A 448 -22.22 -54.57 -67.33
N CYS A 449 -21.64 -55.75 -67.09
CA CYS A 449 -21.39 -56.71 -68.16
C CYS A 449 -22.75 -57.32 -68.57
N SER A 450 -23.35 -56.79 -69.62
CA SER A 450 -24.23 -57.54 -70.54
C SER A 450 -23.38 -57.71 -71.81
N THR A 451 -23.09 -58.89 -72.36
CA THR A 451 -23.84 -60.14 -72.44
C THR A 451 -22.88 -61.19 -73.00
N VAL A 452 -22.82 -62.39 -72.41
CA VAL A 452 -22.42 -63.61 -73.13
C VAL A 452 -23.71 -64.39 -73.33
N SER A 453 -24.11 -64.51 -74.60
CA SER A 453 -25.20 -65.38 -75.05
C SER A 453 -24.87 -66.84 -74.73
N LYS A 454 -25.85 -67.55 -74.15
CA LYS A 454 -25.88 -69.01 -74.08
C LYS A 454 -26.98 -69.52 -75.00
N GLU A 455 -26.57 -70.31 -75.99
CA GLU A 455 -27.26 -71.40 -76.71
C GLU A 455 -26.25 -71.81 -77.80
N ASN A 456 -25.71 -73.02 -77.96
CA ASN A 456 -26.17 -74.39 -77.77
C ASN A 456 -24.96 -75.25 -77.34
N TYR A 457 -25.07 -76.40 -76.68
CA TYR A 457 -25.45 -77.69 -77.28
C TYR A 457 -25.83 -78.70 -76.18
N LYS A 458 -26.92 -79.45 -76.40
CA LYS A 458 -27.05 -80.83 -75.93
C LYS A 458 -26.46 -81.76 -76.99
N GLN A 459 -25.71 -82.75 -76.53
CA GLN A 459 -25.00 -83.78 -77.28
C GLN A 459 -25.93 -84.72 -78.05
N CYS A 460 -25.41 -85.30 -79.14
CA CYS A 460 -25.59 -86.71 -79.49
C CYS A 460 -24.36 -87.19 -80.28
N SER A 461 -23.89 -88.40 -79.92
CA SER A 461 -22.92 -89.31 -80.59
C SER A 461 -21.53 -88.79 -80.96
#